data_AF-A0A7C2ISY4-F1
#
_entry.id   AF-A0A7C2ISY4-F1
#
_cell.length_a   1.000
_cell.length_b   1.000
_cell.length_c   1.000
_cell.angle_alpha   90.00
_cell.angle_beta   90.00
_cell.angle_gamma   90.00
#
_symmetry.space_group_name_H-M   'P 1'
#
loop_
_entity.id
_entity.type
_entity.pdbx_description
1 polymer ?
#
loop_
_entity_poly.entity_id
_entity_poly.type
_entity_poly.pdbx_seq_one_letter_code
_entity_poly.pdbx_strand_id
1 'polypeptide(L)'
;MKKSRGGDAAEEAALLERIRENDDPAAKEKLFERYQDLLHRFAHKYHSDRLPYEDAFQLAALGLTKALKRYDATRGVSFITFAYPTVEGELKKHYRDHLELIRIPRPLRDMRQRIHNESRLIWEREGREPDIRTLAERLQASEEDIVEALAAGQCSHVFSLDGTWRDGDDDAPLSLFIGSHDPAFEELEKEMVVERALRSLSPRHRKVMELRLKRGWTQTRIARELKVSQMHVSRLIREAVGMLREECSLCEEPA
;
A
#
# COMPACT_ATOMS: atom_id res chain seq x y z
N MET A 1 -45.30 1.11 -25.32
CA MET A 1 -45.11 1.78 -24.00
C MET A 1 -44.23 3.05 -24.10
N LYS A 2 -44.56 4.02 -24.96
CA LYS A 2 -43.77 5.28 -25.15
C LYS A 2 -44.37 6.53 -24.50
N LYS A 3 -45.53 6.42 -23.83
CA LYS A 3 -46.29 7.58 -23.30
C LYS A 3 -45.88 8.06 -21.89
N SER A 4 -45.14 7.30 -21.07
CA SER A 4 -44.82 7.73 -19.69
C SER A 4 -43.56 8.59 -19.55
N ARG A 5 -42.60 8.54 -20.49
CA ARG A 5 -41.32 9.29 -20.39
C ARG A 5 -41.46 10.82 -20.47
N GLY A 6 -42.52 11.32 -21.11
CA GLY A 6 -42.73 12.76 -21.28
C GLY A 6 -43.32 13.45 -20.05
N GLY A 7 -44.23 12.77 -19.32
CA GLY A 7 -44.82 13.32 -18.09
C GLY A 7 -43.82 13.38 -16.95
N ASP A 8 -42.96 12.38 -16.87
CA ASP A 8 -41.96 12.24 -15.82
C ASP A 8 -40.88 13.35 -15.91
N ALA A 9 -40.53 13.82 -17.11
CA ALA A 9 -39.58 14.92 -17.30
C ALA A 9 -40.18 16.31 -16.99
N ALA A 10 -41.48 16.50 -17.28
CA ALA A 10 -42.17 17.74 -16.95
C ALA A 10 -42.38 17.91 -15.44
N GLU A 11 -42.69 16.81 -14.74
CA GLU A 11 -42.79 16.79 -13.28
C GLU A 11 -41.43 17.05 -12.62
N GLU A 12 -40.34 16.49 -13.17
CA GLU A 12 -38.98 16.76 -12.70
C GLU A 12 -38.62 18.25 -12.81
N ALA A 13 -38.92 18.86 -13.95
CA ALA A 13 -38.66 20.28 -14.17
C ALA A 13 -39.44 21.16 -13.18
N ALA A 14 -40.70 20.82 -12.89
CA ALA A 14 -41.52 21.54 -11.92
C ALA A 14 -40.98 21.43 -10.49
N LEU A 15 -40.47 20.25 -10.10
CA LEU A 15 -39.81 20.07 -8.80
C LEU A 15 -38.53 20.91 -8.72
N LEU A 16 -37.69 20.88 -9.76
CA LEU A 16 -36.44 21.64 -9.81
C LEU A 16 -36.66 23.17 -9.75
N GLU A 17 -37.69 23.67 -10.44
CA GLU A 17 -38.05 25.09 -10.38
C GLU A 17 -38.49 25.52 -8.98
N ARG A 18 -39.37 24.74 -8.32
CA ARG A 18 -39.76 25.01 -6.93
C ARG A 18 -38.53 25.07 -6.02
N ILE A 19 -37.66 24.06 -6.09
CA ILE A 19 -36.45 24.03 -5.27
C ILE A 19 -35.57 25.27 -5.51
N ARG A 20 -35.50 25.77 -6.74
CA ARG A 20 -34.70 26.97 -7.07
C ARG A 20 -35.33 28.26 -6.55
N GLU A 21 -36.65 28.40 -6.62
CA GLU A 21 -37.33 29.66 -6.26
C GLU A 21 -37.49 29.85 -4.75
N ASN A 22 -37.79 28.79 -4.00
CA ASN A 22 -38.16 28.89 -2.58
C ASN A 22 -37.54 27.82 -1.68
N ASP A 23 -36.58 27.04 -2.19
CA ASP A 23 -35.88 25.98 -1.44
C ASP A 23 -36.82 24.90 -0.86
N ASP A 24 -37.97 24.68 -1.52
CA ASP A 24 -39.08 23.82 -1.08
C ASP A 24 -38.64 22.44 -0.54
N PRO A 25 -38.84 22.17 0.76
CA PRO A 25 -38.49 20.88 1.37
C PRO A 25 -39.23 19.69 0.76
N ALA A 26 -40.53 19.85 0.46
CA ALA A 26 -41.34 18.76 -0.08
C ALA A 26 -40.96 18.43 -1.52
N ALA A 27 -40.51 19.43 -2.30
CA ALA A 27 -39.99 19.20 -3.64
C ALA A 27 -38.64 18.46 -3.60
N LYS A 28 -37.76 18.80 -2.65
CA LYS A 28 -36.49 18.08 -2.43
C LYS A 28 -36.72 16.63 -2.03
N GLU A 29 -37.65 16.38 -1.13
CA GLU A 29 -38.01 15.02 -0.67
C GLU A 29 -38.47 14.15 -1.84
N LYS A 30 -39.44 14.64 -2.64
CA LYS A 30 -39.91 13.93 -3.83
C LYS A 30 -38.81 13.68 -4.86
N LEU A 31 -37.93 14.65 -5.08
CA LEU A 31 -36.81 14.48 -5.99
C LEU A 31 -35.81 13.45 -5.44
N PHE A 32 -35.57 13.46 -4.12
CA PHE A 32 -34.71 12.49 -3.47
C PHE A 32 -35.26 11.05 -3.62
N GLU A 33 -36.54 10.84 -3.32
CA GLU A 33 -37.22 9.55 -3.53
C GLU A 33 -37.06 9.05 -4.96
N ARG A 34 -37.21 9.94 -5.94
CA ARG A 34 -37.04 9.60 -7.36
C ARG A 34 -35.63 9.13 -7.71
N TYR A 35 -34.61 9.71 -7.08
CA TYR A 35 -33.21 9.37 -7.32
C TYR A 35 -32.66 8.32 -6.35
N GLN A 36 -33.46 7.82 -5.41
CA GLN A 36 -33.04 6.91 -4.37
C GLN A 36 -32.36 5.65 -4.93
N ASP A 37 -32.91 5.03 -5.98
CA ASP A 37 -32.32 3.86 -6.64
C ASP A 37 -30.96 4.16 -7.29
N LEU A 38 -30.76 5.39 -7.78
CA LEU A 38 -29.45 5.81 -8.27
C LEU A 38 -28.44 5.88 -7.13
N LEU A 39 -28.85 6.43 -5.98
CA LEU A 39 -27.99 6.52 -4.80
C LEU A 39 -27.63 5.13 -4.25
N HIS A 40 -28.57 4.18 -4.20
CA HIS A 40 -28.30 2.79 -3.85
C HIS A 40 -27.32 2.14 -4.82
N ARG A 41 -27.45 2.39 -6.13
CA ARG A 41 -26.48 1.91 -7.13
C ARG A 41 -25.08 2.50 -6.93
N PHE A 42 -24.97 3.76 -6.56
CA PHE A 42 -23.69 4.36 -6.17
C PHE A 42 -23.14 3.72 -4.90
N ALA A 43 -23.95 3.57 -3.86
CA ALA A 43 -23.54 2.93 -2.61
C ALA A 43 -23.02 1.50 -2.85
N HIS A 44 -23.74 0.69 -3.63
CA HIS A 44 -23.30 -0.65 -4.05
C HIS A 44 -22.02 -0.66 -4.89
N LYS A 45 -21.80 0.37 -5.71
CA LYS A 45 -20.59 0.45 -6.54
C LYS A 45 -19.35 0.90 -5.75
N TYR A 46 -19.53 1.71 -4.70
CA TYR A 46 -18.44 2.40 -4.02
C TYR A 46 -18.23 1.99 -2.56
N HIS A 47 -19.10 1.18 -1.96
CA HIS A 47 -18.85 0.65 -0.62
C HIS A 47 -17.63 -0.26 -0.62
N SER A 48 -16.95 -0.30 0.52
CA SER A 48 -15.80 -1.16 0.79
C SER A 48 -15.68 -1.33 2.31
N ASP A 49 -14.75 -2.15 2.77
CA ASP A 49 -14.48 -2.30 4.21
C ASP A 49 -14.13 -0.96 4.89
N ARG A 50 -13.62 0.02 4.12
CA ARG A 50 -13.26 1.36 4.61
C ARG A 50 -14.36 2.40 4.38
N LEU A 51 -15.39 2.07 3.60
CA LEU A 51 -16.53 2.93 3.37
C LEU A 51 -17.81 2.10 3.50
N PRO A 52 -18.40 2.06 4.70
CA PRO A 52 -19.66 1.37 4.93
C PRO A 52 -20.73 1.79 3.93
N TYR A 53 -21.65 0.88 3.64
CA TYR A 53 -22.72 1.11 2.69
C TYR A 53 -23.52 2.39 3.00
N GLU A 54 -23.88 2.57 4.27
CA GLU A 54 -24.66 3.72 4.74
C GLU A 54 -23.91 5.04 4.51
N ASP A 55 -22.60 5.06 4.76
CA ASP A 55 -21.76 6.23 4.52
C ASP A 55 -21.62 6.52 3.01
N ALA A 56 -21.43 5.48 2.19
CA ALA A 56 -21.41 5.62 0.73
C ALA A 56 -22.73 6.20 0.21
N PHE A 57 -23.87 5.75 0.75
CA PHE A 57 -25.18 6.27 0.43
C PHE A 57 -25.33 7.74 0.84
N GLN A 58 -24.91 8.11 2.05
CA GLN A 58 -24.95 9.49 2.53
C GLN A 58 -24.06 10.43 1.70
N LEU A 59 -22.88 9.97 1.30
CA LEU A 59 -21.99 10.73 0.40
C LEU A 59 -22.62 10.91 -0.98
N ALA A 60 -23.29 9.89 -1.51
CA ALA A 60 -24.01 10.00 -2.76
C ALA A 60 -25.17 11.01 -2.65
N ALA A 61 -25.93 10.97 -1.55
CA ALA A 61 -26.99 11.93 -1.23
C ALA A 61 -26.46 13.38 -1.12
N LEU A 62 -25.30 13.56 -0.49
CA LEU A 62 -24.62 14.85 -0.42
C LEU A 62 -24.23 15.34 -1.81
N GLY A 63 -23.73 14.45 -2.68
CA GLY A 63 -23.41 14.76 -4.07
C GLY A 63 -24.63 15.16 -4.89
N LEU A 64 -25.76 14.49 -4.68
CA LEU A 64 -27.03 14.84 -5.32
C LEU A 64 -27.48 16.24 -4.89
N THR A 65 -27.43 16.53 -3.59
CA THR A 65 -27.75 17.86 -3.04
C THR A 65 -26.86 18.96 -3.65
N LYS A 66 -25.56 18.68 -3.83
CA LYS A 66 -24.65 19.62 -4.51
C LYS A 66 -24.96 19.79 -5.98
N ALA A 67 -25.37 18.73 -6.67
CA ALA A 67 -25.82 18.80 -8.06
C ALA A 67 -27.07 19.68 -8.18
N LEU A 68 -28.05 19.49 -7.30
CA LEU A 68 -29.26 20.31 -7.22
C LEU A 68 -28.93 21.81 -7.14
N LYS A 69 -28.03 22.20 -6.24
CA LYS A 69 -27.65 23.61 -6.06
C LYS A 69 -26.94 24.24 -7.26
N ARG A 70 -26.32 23.43 -8.13
CA ARG A 70 -25.47 23.91 -9.25
C ARG A 70 -26.09 23.68 -10.61
N TYR A 71 -27.20 22.94 -10.68
CA TYR A 71 -27.84 22.62 -11.94
C TYR A 71 -28.49 23.85 -12.55
N ASP A 72 -28.39 23.94 -13.88
CA ASP A 72 -28.89 25.05 -14.67
C ASP A 72 -29.64 24.50 -15.89
N ALA A 73 -30.97 24.55 -15.83
CA ALA A 73 -31.85 24.03 -16.88
C ALA A 73 -31.72 24.77 -18.22
N THR A 74 -31.21 26.01 -18.22
CA THR A 74 -31.05 26.81 -19.46
C THR A 74 -30.01 26.23 -20.41
N ARG A 75 -29.14 25.33 -19.91
CA ARG A 75 -28.10 24.65 -20.69
C ARG A 75 -28.63 23.50 -21.56
N GLY A 76 -29.91 23.15 -21.46
CA GLY A 76 -30.54 22.13 -22.31
C GLY A 76 -30.08 20.69 -22.06
N VAL A 77 -29.42 20.43 -20.92
CA VAL A 77 -28.95 19.09 -20.52
C VAL A 77 -29.85 18.58 -19.40
N SER A 78 -30.25 17.30 -19.44
CA SER A 78 -31.10 16.73 -18.39
C SER A 78 -30.41 16.72 -17.01
N PHE A 79 -31.20 16.80 -15.93
CA PHE A 79 -30.67 16.84 -14.57
C PHE A 79 -29.81 15.61 -14.26
N ILE A 80 -30.27 14.41 -14.62
CA ILE A 80 -29.50 13.16 -14.42
C ILE A 80 -28.11 13.21 -15.09
N THR A 81 -28.01 13.75 -16.31
CA THR A 81 -26.74 13.86 -17.04
C THR A 81 -25.74 14.77 -16.31
N PHE A 82 -26.23 15.78 -15.59
CA PHE A 82 -25.40 16.67 -14.76
C PHE A 82 -25.12 16.08 -13.37
N ALA A 83 -26.13 15.47 -12.76
CA ALA A 83 -26.07 14.94 -11.40
C ALA A 83 -25.15 13.73 -11.30
N TYR A 84 -25.20 12.80 -12.27
CA TYR A 84 -24.38 11.58 -12.24
C TYR A 84 -22.88 11.84 -12.04
N PRO A 85 -22.19 12.64 -12.89
CA PRO A 85 -20.76 12.93 -12.70
C PRO A 85 -20.48 13.75 -11.44
N THR A 86 -21.44 14.55 -10.96
CA THR A 86 -21.30 15.32 -9.73
C THR A 86 -21.31 14.40 -8.50
N VAL A 87 -22.25 13.47 -8.44
CA VAL A 87 -22.35 12.45 -7.38
C VAL A 87 -21.11 11.55 -7.39
N GLU A 88 -20.72 11.05 -8.57
CA GLU A 88 -19.53 10.21 -8.72
C GLU A 88 -18.26 10.95 -8.29
N GLY A 89 -18.16 12.25 -8.62
CA GLY A 89 -17.04 13.10 -8.23
C GLY A 89 -16.91 13.28 -6.72
N GLU A 90 -18.02 13.42 -6.00
CA GLU A 90 -18.03 13.54 -4.53
C GLU A 90 -17.58 12.24 -3.84
N LEU A 91 -18.04 11.08 -4.33
CA LEU A 91 -17.58 9.78 -3.85
C LEU A 91 -16.07 9.59 -4.09
N LYS A 92 -15.61 9.83 -5.33
CA LYS A 92 -14.18 9.74 -5.68
C LYS A 92 -13.32 10.73 -4.89
N LYS A 93 -13.85 11.91 -4.58
CA LYS A 93 -13.17 12.90 -3.74
C LYS A 93 -13.02 12.39 -2.31
N HIS A 94 -14.10 11.90 -1.70
CA HIS A 94 -14.05 11.39 -0.33
C HIS A 94 -13.06 10.23 -0.20
N TYR A 95 -13.08 9.30 -1.16
CA TYR A 95 -12.14 8.18 -1.21
C TYR A 95 -10.68 8.63 -1.20
N ARG A 96 -10.36 9.61 -2.04
CA ARG A 96 -9.00 10.19 -2.15
C ARG A 96 -8.57 10.94 -0.89
N ASP A 97 -9.50 11.67 -0.28
CA ASP A 97 -9.17 12.58 0.81
C ASP A 97 -9.15 11.88 2.18
N HIS A 98 -9.90 10.78 2.36
CA HIS A 98 -10.14 10.16 3.68
C HIS A 98 -9.88 8.65 3.74
N LEU A 99 -9.89 7.92 2.62
CA LEU A 99 -9.81 6.45 2.61
C LEU A 99 -8.47 5.91 2.11
N GLU A 100 -7.59 6.78 1.60
CA GLU A 100 -6.21 6.41 1.27
C GLU A 100 -5.43 6.12 2.57
N LEU A 101 -5.16 4.83 2.86
CA LEU A 101 -4.33 4.43 4.01
C LEU A 101 -2.89 4.93 3.89
N ILE A 102 -2.35 4.95 2.67
CA ILE A 102 -1.02 5.46 2.36
C ILE A 102 -1.19 6.70 1.50
N ARG A 103 -0.85 7.86 2.07
CA ARG A 103 -0.93 9.13 1.36
C ARG A 103 0.21 9.24 0.35
N ILE A 104 -0.13 9.20 -0.93
CA ILE A 104 0.85 9.30 -2.02
C ILE A 104 1.17 10.79 -2.28
N PRO A 105 2.45 11.19 -2.35
CA PRO A 105 2.85 12.53 -2.77
C PRO A 105 2.23 12.94 -4.11
N ARG A 106 1.81 14.21 -4.20
CA ARG A 106 1.14 14.74 -5.40
C ARG A 106 1.95 14.58 -6.70
N PRO A 107 3.29 14.81 -6.72
CA PRO A 107 4.08 14.60 -7.93
C PRO A 107 3.98 13.18 -8.49
N LEU A 108 4.04 12.15 -7.62
CA LEU A 108 3.93 10.75 -8.03
C LEU A 108 2.54 10.43 -8.58
N ARG A 109 1.48 10.98 -7.98
CA ARG A 109 0.11 10.80 -8.47
C ARG A 109 -0.08 11.41 -9.86
N ASP A 110 0.43 12.61 -10.05
CA ASP A 110 0.33 13.33 -11.33
C ASP A 110 1.17 12.60 -12.40
N MET A 111 2.36 12.10 -12.05
CA MET A 111 3.18 11.26 -12.94
C MET A 111 2.46 9.97 -13.31
N ARG A 112 1.85 9.26 -12.36
CA ARG A 112 1.09 8.04 -12.62
C ARG A 112 -0.07 8.26 -13.60
N GLN A 113 -0.78 9.39 -13.48
CA GLN A 113 -1.85 9.72 -14.42
C GLN A 113 -1.30 9.95 -15.84
N ARG A 114 -0.13 10.59 -15.96
CA ARG A 114 0.55 10.78 -17.25
C ARG A 114 0.98 9.44 -17.84
N ILE A 115 1.56 8.55 -17.04
CA ILE A 115 1.92 7.18 -17.43
C ILE A 115 0.68 6.44 -17.96
N HIS A 116 -0.42 6.42 -17.20
CA HIS A 116 -1.64 5.74 -17.63
C HIS A 116 -2.17 6.24 -18.98
N ASN A 117 -2.19 7.57 -19.17
CA ASN A 117 -2.64 8.16 -20.42
C ASN A 117 -1.73 7.79 -21.59
N GLU A 118 -0.40 7.86 -21.40
CA GLU A 118 0.57 7.54 -22.45
C GLU A 118 0.56 6.05 -22.79
N SER A 119 0.48 5.17 -21.78
CA SER A 119 0.34 3.72 -22.00
C SER A 119 -0.89 3.38 -22.82
N ARG A 120 -2.02 4.07 -22.59
CA ARG A 120 -3.23 3.88 -23.39
C ARG A 120 -3.02 4.32 -24.85
N LEU A 121 -2.36 5.46 -25.07
CA LEU A 121 -2.07 5.94 -26.44
C LEU A 121 -1.13 5.01 -27.19
N ILE A 122 -0.11 4.47 -26.51
CA ILE A 122 0.82 3.50 -27.12
C ILE A 122 0.08 2.19 -27.44
N TRP A 123 -0.76 1.70 -26.54
CA TRP A 123 -1.60 0.52 -26.80
C TRP A 123 -2.51 0.72 -28.01
N GLU A 124 -3.20 1.86 -28.10
CA GLU A 124 -4.10 2.19 -29.21
C GLU A 124 -3.37 2.30 -30.57
N ARG A 125 -2.10 2.74 -30.58
CA ARG A 125 -1.32 2.93 -31.81
C ARG A 125 -0.51 1.72 -32.22
N GLU A 126 0.10 1.03 -31.26
CA GLU A 126 1.10 -0.01 -31.48
C GLU A 126 0.60 -1.41 -31.10
N GLY A 127 -0.54 -1.53 -30.42
CA GLY A 127 -1.13 -2.80 -30.02
C GLY A 127 -0.31 -3.57 -28.98
N ARG A 128 0.56 -2.88 -28.23
CA ARG A 128 1.44 -3.46 -27.22
C ARG A 128 1.56 -2.57 -26.00
N GLU A 129 1.96 -3.17 -24.88
CA GLU A 129 2.27 -2.43 -23.66
C GLU A 129 3.64 -1.74 -23.79
N PRO A 130 3.79 -0.48 -23.35
CA PRO A 130 5.08 0.20 -23.39
C PRO A 130 6.05 -0.33 -22.34
N ASP A 131 7.35 -0.30 -22.66
CA ASP A 131 8.39 -0.51 -21.67
C ASP A 131 8.70 0.78 -20.89
N ILE A 132 9.42 0.64 -19.76
CA ILE A 132 9.78 1.74 -18.87
C ILE A 132 10.57 2.83 -19.62
N ARG A 133 11.52 2.41 -20.47
CA ARG A 133 12.36 3.33 -21.24
C ARG A 133 11.54 4.18 -22.23
N THR A 134 10.60 3.56 -22.93
CA THR A 134 9.68 4.23 -23.86
C THR A 134 8.83 5.25 -23.13
N LEU A 135 8.32 4.90 -21.94
CA LEU A 135 7.57 5.83 -21.09
C LEU A 135 8.44 7.01 -20.63
N ALA A 136 9.67 6.74 -20.18
CA ALA A 136 10.62 7.76 -19.77
C ALA A 136 10.93 8.76 -20.90
N GLU A 137 11.20 8.26 -22.11
CA GLU A 137 11.43 9.06 -23.31
C GLU A 137 10.21 9.91 -23.69
N ARG A 138 9.01 9.32 -23.72
CA ARG A 138 7.76 10.01 -24.09
C ARG A 138 7.36 11.07 -23.07
N LEU A 139 7.55 10.77 -21.79
CA LEU A 139 7.13 11.64 -20.68
C LEU A 139 8.23 12.63 -20.25
N GLN A 140 9.41 12.56 -20.84
CA GLN A 140 10.57 13.39 -20.49
C GLN A 140 10.88 13.29 -18.99
N ALA A 141 10.95 12.06 -18.47
CA ALA A 141 11.22 11.75 -17.07
C ALA A 141 12.34 10.70 -17.00
N SER A 142 12.95 10.52 -15.82
CA SER A 142 13.91 9.42 -15.63
C SER A 142 13.20 8.08 -15.51
N GLU A 143 13.87 6.97 -15.85
CA GLU A 143 13.32 5.63 -15.64
C GLU A 143 13.02 5.38 -14.15
N GLU A 144 13.83 5.93 -13.24
CA GLU A 144 13.61 5.88 -11.79
C GLU A 144 12.28 6.55 -11.39
N ASP A 145 11.97 7.74 -11.91
CA ASP A 145 10.70 8.42 -11.65
C ASP A 145 9.49 7.60 -12.14
N ILE A 146 9.64 6.91 -13.28
CA ILE A 146 8.59 6.04 -13.83
C ILE A 146 8.38 4.83 -12.92
N VAL A 147 9.47 4.17 -12.50
CA VAL A 147 9.41 3.02 -11.58
C VAL A 147 8.80 3.43 -10.24
N GLU A 148 9.21 4.56 -9.67
CA GLU A 148 8.69 5.06 -8.40
C GLU A 148 7.19 5.38 -8.51
N ALA A 149 6.76 6.05 -9.58
CA ALA A 149 5.35 6.36 -9.79
C ALA A 149 4.47 5.11 -10.00
N LEU A 150 5.00 4.09 -10.68
CA LEU A 150 4.33 2.79 -10.84
C LEU A 150 4.22 2.05 -9.50
N ALA A 151 5.31 1.99 -8.73
CA ALA A 151 5.36 1.36 -7.40
C ALA A 151 4.40 2.05 -6.43
N ALA A 152 4.37 3.39 -6.41
CA ALA A 152 3.43 4.16 -5.60
C ALA A 152 1.97 3.82 -5.94
N GLY A 153 1.66 3.46 -7.19
CA GLY A 153 0.36 2.95 -7.59
C GLY A 153 -0.05 1.68 -6.84
N GLN A 154 0.87 0.75 -6.65
CA GLN A 154 0.61 -0.51 -5.95
C GLN A 154 0.33 -0.29 -4.47
N CYS A 155 0.94 0.72 -3.84
CA CYS A 155 0.68 1.09 -2.44
C CYS A 155 -0.76 1.58 -2.18
N SER A 156 -1.53 1.93 -3.22
CA SER A 156 -2.94 2.34 -3.05
C SER A 156 -3.90 1.16 -2.85
N HIS A 157 -3.47 -0.07 -3.17
CA HIS A 157 -4.22 -1.30 -2.93
C HIS A 157 -3.59 -2.07 -1.78
N VAL A 158 -4.18 -1.91 -0.61
CA VAL A 158 -3.73 -2.48 0.66
C VAL A 158 -4.74 -3.53 1.11
N PHE A 159 -4.26 -4.75 1.31
CA PHE A 159 -5.05 -5.90 1.77
C PHE A 159 -5.10 -5.94 3.30
N SER A 160 -6.22 -6.39 3.86
CA SER A 160 -6.31 -6.69 5.28
C SER A 160 -5.54 -7.97 5.58
N LEU A 161 -4.72 -7.96 6.63
CA LEU A 161 -4.05 -9.18 7.13
C LEU A 161 -5.04 -10.16 7.77
N ASP A 162 -6.18 -9.64 8.25
CA ASP A 162 -7.29 -10.43 8.77
C ASP A 162 -8.28 -10.83 7.66
N GLY A 163 -8.07 -10.35 6.43
CA GLY A 163 -8.89 -10.70 5.28
C GLY A 163 -8.61 -12.12 4.80
N THR A 164 -9.63 -12.79 4.28
CA THR A 164 -9.51 -14.10 3.65
C THR A 164 -8.96 -13.94 2.23
N TRP A 165 -7.98 -14.78 1.87
CA TRP A 165 -7.28 -14.70 0.59
C TRP A 165 -7.96 -15.52 -0.52
N ARG A 166 -8.91 -16.41 -0.17
CA ARG A 166 -9.61 -17.30 -1.12
C ARG A 166 -11.10 -17.46 -0.78
N ASP A 167 -11.87 -17.65 -1.84
CA ASP A 167 -13.27 -18.10 -1.80
C ASP A 167 -13.26 -19.64 -1.69
N GLY A 168 -13.27 -20.17 -0.48
CA GLY A 168 -13.24 -21.61 -0.17
C GLY A 168 -13.07 -21.90 1.32
N ASP A 169 -13.50 -23.10 1.77
CA ASP A 169 -13.67 -23.55 3.18
C ASP A 169 -12.50 -23.32 4.18
N ASP A 170 -11.34 -22.83 3.73
CA ASP A 170 -10.25 -22.40 4.60
C ASP A 170 -10.26 -20.87 4.74
N ASP A 171 -11.06 -20.37 5.69
CA ASP A 171 -11.10 -18.98 6.17
C ASP A 171 -9.83 -18.58 6.95
N ALA A 172 -8.65 -18.94 6.45
CA ALA A 172 -7.39 -18.56 7.06
C ALA A 172 -7.09 -17.09 6.75
N PRO A 173 -6.81 -16.24 7.76
CA PRO A 173 -6.40 -14.86 7.53
C PRO A 173 -5.06 -14.82 6.80
N LEU A 174 -4.88 -13.80 5.94
CA LEU A 174 -3.65 -13.59 5.18
C LEU A 174 -2.39 -13.55 6.07
N SER A 175 -2.52 -13.09 7.32
CA SER A 175 -1.45 -13.06 8.32
C SER A 175 -0.75 -14.40 8.55
N LEU A 176 -1.47 -15.53 8.42
CA LEU A 176 -0.89 -16.86 8.62
C LEU A 176 0.05 -17.29 7.48
N PHE A 177 -0.06 -16.67 6.31
CA PHE A 177 0.78 -16.95 5.15
C PHE A 177 2.03 -16.06 5.09
N ILE A 178 2.12 -15.05 5.95
CA ILE A 178 3.28 -14.17 6.00
C ILE A 178 4.35 -14.83 6.86
N GLY A 179 5.40 -15.32 6.20
CA GLY A 179 6.61 -15.75 6.87
C GLY A 179 7.28 -14.60 7.60
N SER A 180 7.87 -14.89 8.76
CA SER A 180 8.72 -13.95 9.48
C SER A 180 10.13 -14.53 9.59
N HIS A 181 11.13 -13.65 9.72
CA HIS A 181 12.46 -14.07 10.09
C HIS A 181 12.41 -14.64 11.50
N ASP A 182 12.84 -15.89 11.67
CA ASP A 182 13.02 -16.51 12.99
C ASP A 182 14.40 -16.13 13.54
N PRO A 183 14.49 -15.26 14.56
CA PRO A 183 15.77 -14.85 15.13
C PRO A 183 16.55 -16.04 15.74
N ALA A 184 15.86 -17.12 16.14
CA ALA A 184 16.52 -18.29 16.70
C ALA A 184 17.32 -19.06 15.64
N PHE A 185 16.86 -19.09 14.39
CA PHE A 185 17.63 -19.68 13.29
C PHE A 185 18.87 -18.84 12.95
N GLU A 186 18.73 -17.51 12.93
CA GLU A 186 19.86 -16.62 12.67
C GLU A 186 20.94 -16.73 13.76
N GLU A 187 20.53 -16.82 15.03
CA GLU A 187 21.45 -17.02 16.16
C GLU A 187 22.11 -18.41 16.10
N LEU A 188 21.38 -19.46 15.73
CA LEU A 188 21.91 -20.80 15.56
C LEU A 188 22.96 -20.86 14.44
N GLU A 189 22.69 -20.22 13.30
CA GLU A 189 23.64 -20.15 12.19
C GLU A 189 24.94 -19.46 12.63
N LYS A 190 24.83 -18.33 13.34
CA LYS A 190 25.98 -17.63 13.93
C LYS A 190 26.73 -18.51 14.93
N GLU A 191 26.04 -19.22 15.81
CA GLU A 191 26.68 -20.10 16.79
C GLU A 191 27.41 -21.26 16.09
N MET A 192 26.82 -21.86 15.06
CA MET A 192 27.44 -22.94 14.28
C MET A 192 28.73 -22.48 13.58
N VAL A 193 28.70 -21.28 12.98
CA VAL A 193 29.88 -20.69 12.33
C VAL A 193 30.98 -20.43 13.37
N VAL A 194 30.64 -19.84 14.51
CA VAL A 194 31.59 -19.58 15.60
C VAL A 194 32.15 -20.89 16.16
N GLU A 195 31.33 -21.91 16.38
CA GLU A 195 31.82 -23.19 16.90
C GLU A 195 32.78 -23.88 15.93
N ARG A 196 32.47 -23.86 14.62
CA ARG A 196 33.37 -24.38 13.59
C ARG A 196 34.71 -23.66 13.60
N ALA A 197 34.70 -22.33 13.62
CA ALA A 197 35.89 -21.50 13.68
C ALA A 197 36.72 -21.78 14.97
N LEU A 198 36.06 -21.93 16.12
CA LEU A 198 36.77 -22.25 17.38
C LEU A 198 37.43 -23.64 17.39
N ARG A 199 37.04 -24.58 16.51
CA ARG A 199 37.65 -25.92 16.42
C ARG A 199 39.02 -25.91 15.73
N SER A 200 39.33 -24.93 14.89
CA SER A 200 40.65 -24.80 14.24
C SER A 200 41.73 -24.31 15.21
N LEU A 201 41.32 -23.61 16.27
CA LEU A 201 42.22 -23.11 17.30
C LEU A 201 42.79 -24.24 18.14
N SER A 202 44.08 -24.10 18.50
CA SER A 202 44.69 -25.00 19.48
C SER A 202 43.91 -25.02 20.82
N PRO A 203 43.98 -26.11 21.61
CA PRO A 203 43.17 -26.28 22.82
C PRO A 203 43.25 -25.11 23.81
N ARG A 204 44.43 -24.49 23.91
CA ARG A 204 44.68 -23.34 24.80
C ARG A 204 44.01 -22.06 24.31
N HIS A 205 44.04 -21.79 23.00
CA HIS A 205 43.39 -20.62 22.38
C HIS A 205 41.87 -20.78 22.41
N ARG A 206 41.37 -21.96 22.02
CA ARG A 206 39.95 -22.31 22.09
C ARG A 206 39.39 -22.11 23.50
N LYS A 207 40.08 -22.60 24.54
CA LYS A 207 39.62 -22.46 25.93
C LYS A 207 39.49 -21.00 26.36
N VAL A 208 40.44 -20.14 26.00
CA VAL A 208 40.37 -18.70 26.30
C VAL A 208 39.21 -18.04 25.56
N MET A 209 39.00 -18.40 24.29
CA MET A 209 37.91 -17.86 23.48
C MET A 209 36.54 -18.33 23.96
N GLU A 210 36.36 -19.58 24.38
CA GLU A 210 35.10 -20.08 24.97
C GLU A 210 34.75 -19.34 26.27
N LEU A 211 35.73 -19.13 27.16
CA LEU A 211 35.51 -18.36 28.39
C LEU A 211 35.17 -16.89 28.10
N ARG A 212 35.74 -16.32 27.03
CA ARG A 212 35.49 -14.93 26.64
C ARG A 212 34.16 -14.73 25.93
N LEU A 213 33.84 -15.58 24.94
CA LEU A 213 32.69 -15.43 24.04
C LEU A 213 31.44 -16.11 24.58
N LYS A 214 31.52 -17.38 25.03
CA LYS A 214 30.34 -18.11 25.53
C LYS A 214 29.99 -17.76 26.98
N ARG A 215 31.00 -17.51 27.83
CA ARG A 215 30.77 -17.20 29.26
C ARG A 215 30.83 -15.71 29.60
N GLY A 216 31.23 -14.85 28.66
CA GLY A 216 31.33 -13.41 28.88
C GLY A 216 32.39 -12.99 29.92
N TRP A 217 33.39 -13.83 30.21
CA TRP A 217 34.35 -13.53 31.27
C TRP A 217 35.30 -12.39 30.89
N THR A 218 35.71 -11.60 31.88
CA THR A 218 36.77 -10.59 31.72
C THR A 218 38.13 -11.25 31.59
N GLN A 219 39.06 -10.62 30.87
CA GLN A 219 40.43 -11.16 30.70
C GLN A 219 41.13 -11.39 32.04
N THR A 220 40.89 -10.52 33.04
CA THR A 220 41.41 -10.67 34.40
C THR A 220 40.85 -11.90 35.11
N ARG A 221 39.56 -12.22 34.93
CA ARG A 221 38.94 -13.42 35.48
C ARG A 221 39.49 -14.69 34.81
N ILE A 222 39.63 -14.66 33.49
CA ILE A 222 40.24 -15.76 32.71
C ILE A 222 41.70 -15.98 33.15
N ALA A 223 42.46 -14.90 33.36
CA ALA A 223 43.85 -14.96 33.80
C ALA A 223 44.00 -15.63 35.17
N ARG A 224 43.11 -15.30 36.11
CA ARG A 224 43.04 -15.93 37.44
C ARG A 224 42.73 -17.42 37.35
N GLU A 225 41.74 -17.79 36.53
CA GLU A 225 41.35 -19.19 36.32
C GLU A 225 42.49 -20.02 35.74
N LEU A 226 43.16 -19.48 34.71
CA LEU A 226 44.23 -20.17 34.00
C LEU A 226 45.61 -20.02 34.67
N LYS A 227 45.68 -19.33 35.82
CA LYS A 227 46.92 -19.03 36.56
C LYS A 227 48.02 -18.39 35.69
N VAL A 228 47.63 -17.43 34.86
CA VAL A 228 48.53 -16.66 33.98
C VAL A 228 48.31 -15.16 34.16
N SER A 229 49.16 -14.32 33.56
CA SER A 229 48.95 -12.86 33.58
C SER A 229 47.83 -12.45 32.62
N GLN A 230 47.13 -11.35 32.92
CA GLN A 230 46.11 -10.80 32.01
C GLN A 230 46.72 -10.40 30.65
N MET A 231 47.96 -9.94 30.62
CA MET A 231 48.70 -9.67 29.37
C MET A 231 48.92 -10.94 28.53
N HIS A 232 49.13 -12.09 29.18
CA HIS A 232 49.21 -13.37 28.47
C HIS A 232 47.86 -13.77 27.87
N VAL A 233 46.75 -13.56 28.59
CA VAL A 233 45.39 -13.76 28.04
C VAL A 233 45.11 -12.82 26.87
N SER A 234 45.50 -11.55 26.97
CA SER A 234 45.37 -10.57 25.87
C SER A 234 46.13 -11.01 24.62
N ARG A 235 47.34 -11.57 24.79
CA ARG A 235 48.13 -12.10 23.67
C ARG A 235 47.44 -13.30 23.04
N LEU A 236 46.99 -14.28 23.83
CA LEU A 236 46.27 -15.47 23.34
C LEU A 236 44.98 -15.09 22.59
N ILE A 237 44.23 -14.08 23.05
CA ILE A 237 43.04 -13.61 22.32
C ILE A 237 43.41 -13.00 20.98
N ARG A 238 44.46 -12.17 20.94
CA ARG A 238 44.93 -11.56 19.67
C ARG A 238 45.42 -12.60 18.68
N GLU A 239 46.20 -13.58 19.14
CA GLU A 239 46.69 -14.70 18.32
C GLU A 239 45.50 -15.53 17.81
N ALA A 240 44.52 -15.86 18.67
CA ALA A 240 43.32 -16.56 18.26
C ALA A 240 42.53 -15.80 17.19
N VAL A 241 42.29 -14.49 17.37
CA VAL A 241 41.58 -13.66 16.38
C VAL A 241 42.34 -13.58 15.06
N GLY A 242 43.68 -13.55 15.10
CA GLY A 242 44.53 -13.62 13.89
C GLY A 242 44.32 -14.93 13.12
N MET A 243 44.41 -16.07 13.82
CA MET A 243 44.17 -17.40 13.23
C MET A 243 42.76 -17.52 12.62
N LEU A 244 41.74 -17.02 13.31
CA LEU A 244 40.36 -17.04 12.82
C LEU A 244 40.16 -16.15 11.59
N ARG A 245 40.85 -15.00 11.50
CA ARG A 245 40.79 -14.12 10.32
C ARG A 245 41.43 -14.77 9.11
N GLU A 246 42.59 -15.40 9.28
CA GLU A 246 43.25 -16.14 8.21
C GLU A 246 42.36 -17.28 7.70
N GLU A 247 41.75 -18.04 8.59
CA GLU A 247 40.82 -19.12 8.22
C GLU A 247 39.57 -18.61 7.51
N CYS A 248 38.94 -17.53 7.98
CA CYS A 248 37.80 -16.92 7.29
C CYS A 248 38.19 -16.36 5.92
N SER A 249 39.38 -15.76 5.76
CA SER A 249 39.86 -15.26 4.47
C SER A 249 40.19 -16.37 3.47
N LEU A 250 40.46 -17.59 3.94
CA LEU A 250 40.66 -18.78 3.10
C LEU A 250 39.33 -19.44 2.70
N CYS A 251 38.21 -19.09 3.34
CA CYS A 251 36.86 -19.56 2.99
C CYS A 251 36.11 -18.60 2.05
N GLU A 252 36.65 -17.41 1.78
CA GLU A 252 36.20 -16.54 0.68
C GLU A 252 36.80 -17.07 -0.63
N GLU A 253 36.25 -18.16 -1.18
CA GLU A 253 36.41 -18.39 -2.62
C GLU A 253 35.65 -17.28 -3.38
N PRO A 254 36.24 -16.69 -4.43
CA PRO A 254 35.56 -15.70 -5.24
C PRO A 254 34.35 -16.36 -5.92
N ALA A 255 33.17 -15.75 -5.72
CA ALA A 255 31.95 -16.06 -6.46
C ALA A 255 32.10 -15.83 -7.97
#